data_AF-A0A022M7S6-F1
#
_entry.id   AF-A0A022M7S6-F1
#
_cell.length_a   1.000
_cell.length_b   1.000
_cell.length_c   1.000
_cell.angle_alpha   90.00
_cell.angle_beta   90.00
_cell.angle_gamma   90.00
#
_symmetry.space_group_name_H-M   'P 1'
#
loop_
_entity.id
_entity.type
_entity.pdbx_description
1 polymer ?
#
loop_
_entity_poly.entity_id
_entity_poly.type
_entity_poly.pdbx_seq_one_letter_code
_entity_poly.pdbx_strand_id
1 'polypeptide(L)'
;MTSEQARRSRRADLQAAVDAAGACVGTDPAAYFREDHEQQVVWQARRAEALRVCSACPVRAACEELALRDGDGRAAEDDMVRGGLTGPELAAVRTHHAERLAAAIDADRDAEGQRLDALIVQLQRTAVKNPDKASGHRTASRAQAAQNSEVRLLADQIRQIRTARRARAGWEAAA
;
A
#
# COMPACT_ATOMS: atom_id res chain seq x y z
N MET A 1 12.80 17.20 -8.71
CA MET A 1 12.82 16.02 -7.82
C MET A 1 14.21 15.43 -7.87
N THR A 2 14.82 15.21 -6.70
CA THR A 2 16.11 14.48 -6.63
C THR A 2 15.87 12.97 -6.75
N SER A 3 16.88 12.21 -7.18
CA SER A 3 16.82 10.73 -7.25
C SER A 3 16.40 10.10 -5.93
N GLU A 4 16.77 10.72 -4.82
CA GLU A 4 16.45 10.27 -3.47
C GLU A 4 15.00 10.57 -3.04
N GLN A 5 14.41 11.68 -3.51
CA GLN A 5 12.98 11.94 -3.33
C GLN A 5 12.13 10.96 -4.16
N ALA A 6 12.54 10.66 -5.39
CA ALA A 6 11.85 9.69 -6.25
C ALA A 6 11.94 8.25 -5.70
N ARG A 7 13.03 7.88 -5.02
CA ARG A 7 13.13 6.60 -4.31
C ARG A 7 12.20 6.52 -3.11
N ARG A 8 12.00 7.63 -2.40
CA ARG A 8 11.12 7.71 -1.22
C ARG A 8 9.64 7.66 -1.56
N SER A 9 9.19 8.24 -2.68
CA SER A 9 7.78 8.11 -3.12
C SER A 9 7.50 6.80 -3.87
N ARG A 10 8.55 6.04 -4.23
CA ARG A 10 8.48 4.92 -5.16
C ARG A 10 7.39 3.91 -4.83
N ARG A 11 7.27 3.47 -3.57
CA ARG A 11 6.21 2.51 -3.20
C ARG A 11 4.80 3.04 -3.43
N ALA A 12 4.54 4.30 -3.13
CA ALA A 12 3.23 4.91 -3.37
C ALA A 12 2.96 5.04 -4.89
N ASP A 13 3.99 5.41 -5.65
CA ASP A 13 3.89 5.51 -7.12
C ASP A 13 3.65 4.15 -7.78
N LEU A 14 4.32 3.09 -7.28
CA LEU A 14 4.10 1.70 -7.72
C LEU A 14 2.66 1.26 -7.43
N GLN A 15 2.16 1.51 -6.22
CA GLN A 15 0.78 1.19 -5.85
C GLN A 15 -0.21 1.92 -6.77
N ALA A 16 -0.04 3.22 -6.96
CA ALA A 16 -0.92 4.02 -7.82
C ALA A 16 -0.91 3.53 -9.28
N ALA A 17 0.25 3.13 -9.81
CA ALA A 17 0.36 2.55 -11.14
C ALA A 17 -0.37 1.19 -11.24
N VAL A 18 -0.22 0.33 -10.23
CA VAL A 18 -0.91 -0.97 -10.17
C VAL A 18 -2.41 -0.80 -10.08
N ASP A 19 -2.90 0.10 -9.23
CA ASP A 19 -4.32 0.38 -9.06
C ASP A 19 -4.96 0.97 -10.32
N ALA A 20 -4.21 1.78 -11.08
CA ALA A 20 -4.71 2.44 -12.27
C ALA A 20 -4.72 1.55 -13.53
N ALA A 21 -3.76 0.63 -13.66
CA ALA A 21 -3.49 -0.07 -14.92
C ALA A 21 -3.26 -1.58 -14.80
N GLY A 22 -3.51 -2.18 -13.62
CA GLY A 22 -3.44 -3.62 -13.44
C GLY A 22 -4.46 -4.35 -14.33
N ALA A 23 -4.02 -5.33 -15.11
CA ALA A 23 -4.92 -6.14 -15.94
C ALA A 23 -5.92 -6.96 -15.10
N CYS A 24 -5.64 -7.16 -13.82
CA CYS A 24 -6.53 -7.82 -12.85
C CYS A 24 -7.53 -6.85 -12.17
N VAL A 25 -7.47 -5.55 -12.44
CA VAL A 25 -8.40 -4.58 -11.85
C VAL A 25 -9.83 -4.91 -12.27
N GLY A 26 -10.74 -5.01 -11.29
CA GLY A 26 -12.14 -5.38 -11.51
C GLY A 26 -12.39 -6.89 -11.61
N THR A 27 -11.36 -7.73 -11.49
CA THR A 27 -11.51 -9.18 -11.35
C THR A 27 -11.63 -9.58 -9.88
N ASP A 28 -12.17 -10.77 -9.61
CA ASP A 28 -12.25 -11.31 -8.25
C ASP A 28 -10.83 -11.56 -7.70
N PRO A 29 -10.43 -10.92 -6.58
CA PRO A 29 -9.13 -11.16 -5.96
C PRO A 29 -8.90 -12.63 -5.61
N ALA A 30 -9.93 -13.39 -5.26
CA ALA A 30 -9.83 -14.81 -4.90
C ALA A 30 -9.27 -15.66 -6.05
N ALA A 31 -9.39 -15.21 -7.31
CA ALA A 31 -8.82 -15.91 -8.46
C ALA A 31 -7.27 -16.01 -8.43
N TYR A 32 -6.62 -15.18 -7.62
CA TYR A 32 -5.15 -15.11 -7.51
C TYR A 32 -4.62 -15.78 -6.23
N PHE A 33 -5.50 -16.33 -5.40
CA PHE A 33 -5.15 -17.03 -4.17
C PHE A 33 -5.72 -18.45 -4.20
N ARG A 34 -5.00 -19.35 -3.55
CA ARG A 34 -5.48 -20.70 -3.30
C ARG A 34 -6.48 -20.65 -2.16
N GLU A 35 -7.61 -21.32 -2.31
CA GLU A 35 -8.58 -21.47 -1.23
C GLU A 35 -8.15 -22.53 -0.21
N ASP A 36 -8.63 -22.38 1.02
CA ASP A 36 -8.45 -23.40 2.05
C ASP A 36 -9.02 -24.74 1.56
N HIS A 37 -8.21 -25.79 1.69
CA HIS A 37 -8.54 -27.15 1.23
C HIS A 37 -8.79 -27.30 -0.28
N GLU A 38 -8.44 -26.30 -1.10
CA GLU A 38 -8.50 -26.43 -2.55
C GLU A 38 -7.61 -27.57 -3.04
N GLN A 39 -8.15 -28.41 -3.91
CA GLN A 39 -7.37 -29.49 -4.52
C GLN A 39 -6.25 -28.90 -5.38
N GLN A 40 -5.03 -29.44 -5.24
CA GLN A 40 -3.85 -28.91 -5.93
C GLN A 40 -4.03 -28.81 -7.45
N VAL A 41 -4.73 -29.76 -8.07
CA VAL A 41 -4.98 -29.75 -9.52
C VAL A 41 -5.91 -28.61 -9.95
N VAL A 42 -6.91 -28.27 -9.13
CA VAL A 42 -7.83 -27.15 -9.38
C VAL A 42 -7.06 -25.84 -9.24
N TRP A 43 -6.27 -25.72 -8.17
CA TRP A 43 -5.39 -24.58 -7.97
C TRP A 43 -4.41 -24.40 -9.13
N GLN A 44 -3.74 -25.46 -9.60
CA GLN A 44 -2.79 -25.36 -10.71
C GLN A 44 -3.43 -24.82 -12.00
N ALA A 45 -4.68 -25.21 -12.30
CA ALA A 45 -5.40 -24.69 -13.45
C ALA A 45 -5.71 -23.19 -13.29
N ARG A 46 -6.20 -22.77 -12.11
CA ARG A 46 -6.49 -21.37 -11.80
C ARG A 46 -5.24 -20.50 -11.76
N ARG A 47 -4.16 -21.02 -11.17
CA ARG A 47 -2.82 -20.42 -11.16
C ARG A 47 -2.30 -20.16 -12.57
N ALA A 48 -2.48 -21.11 -13.49
CA ALA A 48 -2.07 -20.94 -14.88
C ALA A 48 -2.86 -19.82 -15.59
N GLU A 49 -4.15 -19.67 -15.29
CA GLU A 49 -4.96 -18.53 -15.76
C GLU A 49 -4.44 -17.20 -15.20
N ALA A 50 -4.23 -17.13 -13.87
CA ALA A 50 -3.72 -15.94 -13.20
C ALA A 50 -2.36 -15.51 -13.77
N LEU A 51 -1.44 -16.46 -14.00
CA LEU A 51 -0.15 -16.20 -14.63
C LEU A 51 -0.30 -15.66 -16.06
N ARG A 52 -1.27 -16.16 -16.84
CA ARG A 52 -1.55 -15.66 -18.19
C ARG A 52 -2.02 -14.21 -18.15
N VAL A 53 -2.94 -13.86 -17.24
CA VAL A 53 -3.38 -12.47 -17.03
C VAL A 53 -2.18 -11.59 -16.67
N CYS A 54 -1.34 -12.02 -15.72
CA CYS A 54 -0.16 -11.26 -15.33
C CYS A 54 0.85 -11.10 -16.46
N SER A 55 1.00 -12.08 -17.36
CA SER A 55 1.98 -12.03 -18.46
C SER A 55 1.71 -10.89 -19.45
N ALA A 56 0.44 -10.52 -19.64
CA ALA A 56 0.02 -9.42 -20.51
C ALA A 56 -0.15 -8.09 -19.76
N CYS A 57 0.08 -8.05 -18.45
CA CYS A 57 -0.20 -6.87 -17.62
C CYS A 57 0.86 -5.76 -17.86
N PRO A 58 0.46 -4.54 -18.24
CA PRO A 58 1.40 -3.46 -18.54
C PRO A 58 2.19 -2.99 -17.30
N VAL A 59 1.66 -3.23 -16.11
CA VAL A 59 2.26 -2.88 -14.82
C VAL A 59 2.80 -4.11 -14.07
N ARG A 60 3.03 -5.23 -14.77
CA ARG A 60 3.54 -6.48 -14.17
C ARG A 60 4.80 -6.26 -13.33
N ALA A 61 5.80 -5.57 -13.89
CA ALA A 61 7.07 -5.31 -13.20
C ALA A 61 6.89 -4.41 -11.96
N ALA A 62 5.97 -3.45 -12.01
CA ALA A 62 5.66 -2.61 -10.87
C ALA A 62 4.96 -3.42 -9.75
N CYS A 63 4.04 -4.31 -10.13
CA CYS A 63 3.36 -5.21 -9.21
C CYS A 63 4.32 -6.23 -8.58
N GLU A 64 5.28 -6.75 -9.36
CA GLU A 64 6.36 -7.63 -8.86
C GLU A 64 7.24 -6.90 -7.84
N GLU A 65 7.72 -5.69 -8.16
CA GLU A 65 8.52 -4.87 -7.24
C GLU A 65 7.76 -4.61 -5.93
N LEU A 66 6.47 -4.31 -6.03
CA LEU A 66 5.60 -4.09 -4.88
C LEU A 66 5.42 -5.35 -4.03
N ALA A 67 5.16 -6.51 -4.65
CA ALA A 67 5.03 -7.80 -3.97
C ALA A 67 6.31 -8.17 -3.19
N LEU A 68 7.47 -7.93 -3.78
CA LEU A 68 8.76 -8.20 -3.13
C LEU A 68 9.00 -7.29 -1.92
N ARG A 69 8.62 -6.00 -2.03
CA ARG A 69 8.71 -5.04 -0.92
C ARG A 69 7.73 -5.36 0.21
N ASP A 70 6.55 -5.88 -0.12
CA ASP A 70 5.51 -6.27 0.84
C ASP A 70 5.81 -7.59 1.55
N GLY A 71 6.75 -8.38 1.04
CA GLY A 71 7.13 -9.67 1.61
C GLY A 71 6.23 -10.82 1.17
N ASP A 72 5.49 -10.65 0.07
CA ASP A 72 4.56 -11.64 -0.45
C ASP A 72 5.23 -12.96 -0.86
N GLY A 73 4.48 -14.05 -0.75
CA GLY A 73 4.92 -15.38 -1.13
C GLY A 73 5.80 -16.06 -0.09
N ARG A 74 5.59 -17.37 0.07
CA ARG A 74 6.32 -18.25 0.98
C ARG A 74 7.03 -19.34 0.19
N ALA A 75 8.27 -19.67 0.57
CA ALA A 75 9.09 -20.63 -0.17
C ALA A 75 8.49 -22.05 -0.22
N ALA A 76 7.70 -22.41 0.78
CA ALA A 76 7.09 -23.74 0.91
C ALA A 76 5.62 -23.80 0.47
N GLU A 77 5.02 -22.66 0.10
CA GLU A 77 3.57 -22.58 -0.13
C GLU A 77 3.28 -21.96 -1.49
N ASP A 78 2.62 -22.74 -2.34
CA ASP A 78 2.07 -22.32 -3.62
C ASP A 78 0.60 -21.93 -3.40
N ASP A 79 0.40 -20.77 -2.79
CA ASP A 79 -0.89 -20.27 -2.31
C ASP A 79 -1.35 -19.00 -3.03
N MET A 80 -0.54 -18.44 -3.92
CA MET A 80 -0.86 -17.17 -4.57
C MET A 80 -0.10 -16.91 -5.88
N VAL A 81 -0.61 -15.95 -6.67
CA VAL A 81 0.06 -15.34 -7.82
C VAL A 81 0.02 -13.81 -7.70
N ARG A 82 1.19 -13.15 -7.77
CA ARG A 82 1.28 -11.67 -7.85
C ARG A 82 2.51 -11.28 -8.66
N GLY A 83 2.43 -10.20 -9.43
CA GLY A 83 3.53 -9.76 -10.30
C GLY A 83 3.90 -10.75 -11.41
N GLY A 84 3.04 -11.73 -11.70
CA GLY A 84 3.35 -12.82 -12.63
C GLY A 84 4.28 -13.90 -12.07
N LEU A 85 4.39 -13.99 -10.76
CA LEU A 85 5.16 -15.00 -10.05
C LEU A 85 4.26 -15.70 -9.02
N THR A 86 4.55 -16.97 -8.77
CA THR A 86 3.98 -17.75 -7.67
C THR A 86 4.62 -17.38 -6.32
N GLY A 87 3.99 -17.78 -5.22
CA GLY A 87 4.53 -17.61 -3.87
C GLY A 87 6.00 -18.08 -3.71
N PRO A 88 6.36 -19.31 -4.13
CA PRO A 88 7.74 -19.79 -4.04
C PRO A 88 8.72 -19.04 -4.94
N GLU A 89 8.28 -18.62 -6.13
CA GLU A 89 9.12 -17.81 -7.05
C GLU A 89 9.40 -16.41 -6.47
N LEU A 90 8.39 -15.75 -5.87
CA LEU A 90 8.59 -14.48 -5.15
C LEU A 90 9.58 -14.63 -4.00
N ALA A 91 9.49 -15.71 -3.22
CA ALA A 91 10.43 -16.00 -2.14
C ALA A 91 11.87 -16.22 -2.66
N ALA A 92 12.03 -16.90 -3.80
CA ALA A 92 13.32 -17.09 -4.44
C ALA A 92 13.92 -15.77 -4.94
N VAL A 93 13.13 -14.93 -5.62
CA VAL A 93 13.55 -13.60 -6.10
C VAL A 93 13.91 -12.69 -4.92
N ARG A 94 13.12 -12.72 -3.85
CA ARG A 94 13.41 -11.96 -2.61
C ARG A 94 14.75 -12.36 -2.01
N THR A 95 15.04 -13.66 -1.97
CA THR A 95 16.32 -14.18 -1.47
C THR A 95 17.48 -13.70 -2.36
N HIS A 96 17.33 -13.78 -3.68
CA HIS A 96 18.36 -13.35 -4.63
C HIS A 96 18.65 -11.84 -4.58
N HIS A 97 17.66 -11.02 -4.19
CA HIS A 97 17.78 -9.56 -4.15
C HIS A 97 17.68 -8.96 -2.74
N ALA A 98 18.00 -9.75 -1.70
CA ALA A 98 17.74 -9.40 -0.31
C ALA A 98 18.31 -8.03 0.10
N GLU A 99 19.58 -7.75 -0.22
CA GLU A 99 20.23 -6.48 0.16
C GLU A 99 19.59 -5.26 -0.51
N ARG A 100 19.32 -5.37 -1.82
CA ARG A 100 18.69 -4.29 -2.60
C ARG A 100 17.25 -4.04 -2.12
N LEU A 101 16.52 -5.11 -1.79
CA LEU A 101 15.16 -5.01 -1.26
C LEU A 101 15.14 -4.41 0.14
N ALA A 102 16.07 -4.78 1.02
CA ALA A 102 16.19 -4.19 2.35
C ALA A 102 16.36 -2.66 2.28
N ALA A 103 17.29 -2.19 1.43
CA ALA A 103 17.49 -0.76 1.23
C ALA A 103 16.25 -0.04 0.66
N ALA A 104 15.51 -0.70 -0.25
CA ALA A 104 14.28 -0.15 -0.81
C ALA A 104 13.16 -0.06 0.24
N ILE A 105 13.01 -1.09 1.09
CA ILE A 105 12.03 -1.14 2.17
C ILE A 105 12.34 -0.08 3.25
N ASP A 106 13.61 0.10 3.61
CA ASP A 106 14.00 1.14 4.57
C ASP A 106 13.72 2.54 4.03
N ALA A 107 13.99 2.79 2.75
CA ALA A 107 13.60 4.05 2.10
C ALA A 107 12.09 4.30 2.11
N ASP A 108 11.27 3.25 1.96
CA ASP A 108 9.81 3.35 2.03
C ASP A 108 9.34 3.70 3.45
N ARG A 109 9.96 3.11 4.48
CA ARG A 109 9.66 3.40 5.89
C ARG A 109 9.98 4.84 6.25
N ASP A 110 11.12 5.34 5.79
CA ASP A 110 11.52 6.73 6.01
C ASP A 110 10.54 7.71 5.36
N ALA A 111 10.04 7.38 4.16
CA ALA A 111 9.03 8.17 3.48
C ALA A 111 7.67 8.16 4.19
N GLU A 112 7.24 7.01 4.71
CA GLU A 112 6.02 6.89 5.52
C GLU A 112 6.14 7.70 6.82
N GLY A 113 7.31 7.69 7.47
CA GLY A 113 7.62 8.54 8.62
C GLY A 113 7.50 10.03 8.31
N GLN A 114 8.15 10.49 7.23
CA GLN A 114 8.08 11.88 6.79
C GLN A 114 6.64 12.31 6.45
N ARG A 115 5.85 11.42 5.83
CA ARG A 115 4.43 11.67 5.55
C ARG A 115 3.61 11.81 6.83
N LEU A 116 3.87 10.96 7.82
CA LEU A 116 3.20 11.04 9.12
C LEU A 116 3.49 12.37 9.81
N ASP A 117 4.75 12.81 9.81
CA ASP A 117 5.16 14.09 10.40
C ASP A 117 4.49 15.26 9.67
N ALA A 118 4.47 15.23 8.34
CA ALA A 118 3.79 16.26 7.53
C ALA A 118 2.29 16.33 7.84
N LEU A 119 1.61 15.19 7.97
CA LEU A 119 0.19 15.14 8.32
C LEU A 119 -0.07 15.66 9.74
N ILE A 120 0.79 15.35 10.72
CA ILE A 120 0.67 15.88 12.09
C ILE A 120 0.82 17.40 12.09
N VAL A 121 1.81 17.94 11.38
CA VAL A 121 1.99 19.39 11.23
C VAL A 121 0.78 20.03 10.55
N GLN A 122 0.25 19.41 9.50
CA GLN A 122 -0.94 19.90 8.80
C GLN A 122 -2.17 19.88 9.71
N LEU A 123 -2.39 18.81 10.47
CA LEU A 123 -3.48 18.70 11.44
C LEU A 123 -3.41 19.83 12.48
N GLN A 124 -2.22 20.07 13.07
CA GLN A 124 -2.02 21.16 14.03
C GLN A 124 -2.32 22.53 13.42
N ARG A 125 -1.81 22.79 12.20
CA ARG A 125 -2.05 24.05 11.48
C ARG A 125 -3.54 24.25 11.18
N THR A 126 -4.23 23.22 10.70
CA THR A 126 -5.66 23.29 10.37
C THR A 126 -6.51 23.42 11.62
N ALA A 127 -6.17 22.75 12.74
CA ALA A 127 -6.90 22.87 14.00
C ALA A 127 -6.79 24.25 14.65
N VAL A 128 -5.66 24.95 14.48
CA VAL A 128 -5.42 26.28 15.10
C VAL A 128 -5.89 27.44 14.20
N LYS A 129 -6.27 27.20 12.94
CA LYS A 129 -6.89 28.23 12.09
C LYS A 129 -8.19 28.72 12.75
N ASN A 130 -8.31 30.03 13.00
CA ASN A 130 -9.57 30.63 13.44
C ASN A 130 -10.38 31.09 12.23
N PRO A 131 -11.56 30.51 11.96
CA PRO A 131 -12.40 30.92 10.82
C PRO A 131 -13.12 32.27 11.03
N ASP A 132 -13.04 32.86 12.22
CA ASP A 132 -13.86 34.01 12.64
C ASP A 132 -13.42 35.40 12.15
N LYS A 133 -12.28 35.55 11.48
CA LYS A 133 -11.69 36.89 11.29
C LYS A 133 -12.36 37.81 10.24
N ALA A 134 -13.37 37.39 9.47
CA ALA A 134 -13.82 38.21 8.33
C ALA A 134 -15.30 38.15 7.87
N SER A 135 -16.23 37.40 8.47
CA SER A 135 -17.60 37.32 7.89
C SER A 135 -18.70 36.93 8.88
N GLY A 136 -19.95 37.32 8.56
CA GLY A 136 -21.12 37.15 9.42
C GLY A 136 -21.43 35.72 9.85
N HIS A 137 -22.31 35.58 10.85
CA HIS A 137 -22.49 34.37 11.67
C HIS A 137 -22.72 33.05 10.90
N ARG A 138 -23.45 33.07 9.77
CA ARG A 138 -23.67 31.88 8.92
C ARG A 138 -22.40 31.45 8.15
N THR A 139 -21.59 32.40 7.73
CA THR A 139 -20.36 32.15 6.96
C THR A 139 -19.28 31.55 7.86
N ALA A 140 -19.17 32.06 9.10
CA ALA A 140 -18.32 31.49 10.15
C ALA A 140 -18.70 30.04 10.49
N SER A 141 -19.99 29.74 10.64
CA SER A 141 -20.46 28.36 10.94
C SER A 141 -20.12 27.36 9.82
N ARG A 142 -20.27 27.75 8.55
CA ARG A 142 -19.90 26.90 7.40
C ARG A 142 -18.39 26.70 7.31
N ALA A 143 -17.61 27.75 7.56
CA ALA A 143 -16.14 27.66 7.59
C ALA A 143 -15.65 26.74 8.72
N GLN A 144 -16.25 26.83 9.91
CA GLN A 144 -15.96 25.93 11.02
C GLN A 144 -16.33 24.47 10.71
N ALA A 145 -17.45 24.22 10.04
CA ALA A 145 -17.85 22.87 9.64
C ALA A 145 -16.86 22.25 8.64
N ALA A 146 -16.41 23.03 7.65
CA ALA A 146 -15.41 22.59 6.67
C ALA A 146 -14.05 22.30 7.33
N GLN A 147 -13.61 23.18 8.23
CA GLN A 147 -12.39 22.96 9.02
C GLN A 147 -12.49 21.69 9.87
N ASN A 148 -13.60 21.47 10.56
CA ASN A 148 -13.82 20.27 11.36
C ASN A 148 -13.79 18.98 10.51
N SER A 149 -14.32 19.02 9.28
CA SER A 149 -14.21 17.88 8.36
C SER A 149 -12.78 17.61 7.92
N GLU A 150 -12.00 18.66 7.64
CA GLU A 150 -10.59 18.54 7.25
C GLU A 150 -9.74 17.96 8.40
N VAL A 151 -9.98 18.43 9.63
CA VAL A 151 -9.34 17.91 10.85
C VAL A 151 -9.61 16.41 11.03
N ARG A 152 -10.86 15.97 10.84
CA ARG A 152 -11.22 14.54 10.95
C ARG A 152 -10.51 13.70 9.89
N LEU A 153 -10.51 14.17 8.64
CA LEU A 153 -9.85 13.47 7.54
C LEU A 153 -8.34 13.31 7.78
N LEU A 154 -7.67 14.37 8.24
CA LEU A 154 -6.24 14.31 8.59
C LEU A 154 -5.98 13.37 9.78
N ALA A 155 -6.83 13.40 10.80
CA ALA A 155 -6.72 12.50 11.95
C ALA A 155 -6.89 11.03 11.56
N ASP A 156 -7.81 10.72 10.65
CA ASP A 156 -8.03 9.35 10.17
C ASP A 156 -6.87 8.84 9.31
N GLN A 157 -6.29 9.70 8.46
CA GLN A 157 -5.08 9.36 7.72
C GLN A 157 -3.89 9.04 8.65
N ILE A 158 -3.68 9.85 9.69
CA ILE A 158 -2.66 9.61 10.72
C ILE A 158 -2.91 8.27 11.43
N ARG A 159 -4.17 7.98 11.78
CA ARG A 159 -4.56 6.75 12.47
C ARG A 159 -4.31 5.51 11.60
N GLN A 160 -4.66 5.58 10.32
CA GLN A 160 -4.42 4.50 9.35
C GLN A 160 -2.93 4.17 9.24
N ILE A 161 -2.08 5.19 9.04
CA ILE A 161 -0.63 5.01 8.95
C ILE A 161 -0.07 4.40 10.25
N ARG A 162 -0.48 4.91 11.42
CA ARG A 162 -0.03 4.36 12.72
C ARG A 162 -0.49 2.93 12.97
N THR A 163 -1.73 2.59 12.61
CA THR A 163 -2.25 1.22 12.75
C THR A 163 -1.51 0.26 11.82
N ALA A 164 -1.29 0.65 10.56
CA ALA A 164 -0.53 -0.16 9.62
C ALA A 164 0.92 -0.39 10.08
N ARG A 165 1.57 0.63 10.67
CA ARG A 165 2.91 0.50 11.28
C ARG A 165 2.94 -0.47 12.46
N ARG A 166 1.95 -0.43 13.34
CA ARG A 166 1.85 -1.33 14.50
C ARG A 166 1.66 -2.79 14.06
N ALA A 167 0.73 -3.04 13.13
CA ALA A 167 0.49 -4.38 12.58
C ALA A 167 1.77 -4.97 11.96
N ARG A 168 2.48 -4.20 11.13
CA ARG A 168 3.75 -4.65 10.51
C ARG A 168 4.88 -4.90 11.50
N ALA A 169 4.92 -4.18 12.63
CA ALA A 169 5.94 -4.36 13.64
C ALA A 169 5.61 -5.50 14.63
N GLY A 170 4.54 -6.28 14.38
CA GLY A 170 4.11 -7.37 15.26
C GLY A 170 3.47 -6.90 16.57
N TRP A 171 3.11 -5.62 16.66
CA TRP A 171 2.40 -5.04 17.80
C TRP A 171 0.90 -5.00 17.54
N GLU A 172 0.34 -6.12 17.08
CA GLU A 172 -1.10 -6.30 17.18
C GLU A 172 -1.43 -6.45 18.65
N ALA A 173 -2.34 -5.60 19.13
CA ALA A 173 -2.78 -5.62 20.52
C ALA A 173 -3.26 -7.05 20.84
N ALA A 174 -2.72 -7.63 21.92
CA ALA A 174 -3.46 -8.61 22.68
C ALA A 174 -4.86 -8.00 22.92
N ALA A 175 -5.86 -8.59 22.27
CA ALA A 175 -7.26 -8.27 22.50
C ALA A 175 -7.69 -8.74 23.89
#